data_AF-A0A2G9TKL3-F1
#
_entry.id   AF-A0A2G9TKL3-F1
#
_cell.length_a   1.000
_cell.length_b   1.000
_cell.length_c   1.000
_cell.angle_alpha   90.00
_cell.angle_beta   90.00
_cell.angle_gamma   90.00
#
_symmetry.space_group_name_H-M   'P 1'
#
loop_
_entity.id
_entity.type
_entity.pdbx_description
1 polymer ?
#
loop_
_entity_poly.entity_id
_entity_poly.type
_entity_poly.pdbx_seq_one_letter_code
_entity_poly.pdbx_strand_id
1 'polypeptide(L)'
;MIAHLTEITPELAAILHKWPGGQVELESKGDVARLRLNRPEKSNCLSGEMMFQLGERVQDLDKFSSCGVLVVEGAGGSFCSGGDLGLIDELCNNSLGPAMFRFMSSSLATIRSSPL
;
A
#
# COMPACT_ATOMS: atom_id res chain seq x y z
N MET A 1 -6.88 9.06 17.61
CA MET A 1 -6.59 7.73 18.15
C MET A 1 -5.71 7.07 17.10
N ILE A 2 -4.39 7.11 17.32
CA ILE A 2 -3.38 6.82 16.30
C ILE A 2 -3.39 5.31 16.07
N ALA A 3 -3.71 4.87 14.86
CA ALA A 3 -3.61 3.46 14.50
C ALA A 3 -2.13 3.06 14.53
N HIS A 4 -1.73 2.39 15.60
CA HIS A 4 -0.40 1.80 15.67
C HIS A 4 -0.24 0.76 14.55
N LEU A 5 1.00 0.57 14.09
CA LEU A 5 1.53 -0.44 13.17
C LEU A 5 1.27 -1.91 13.58
N THR A 6 0.17 -2.24 14.27
CA THR A 6 -0.04 -3.53 14.94
C THR A 6 -0.47 -4.68 14.05
N GLU A 7 -0.48 -4.55 12.72
CA GLU A 7 -1.07 -5.56 11.84
C GLU A 7 -0.11 -6.30 10.89
N ILE A 8 1.16 -5.88 10.80
CA ILE A 8 2.16 -6.65 10.04
C ILE A 8 2.97 -7.55 10.98
N THR A 9 2.99 -8.86 10.71
CA THR A 9 3.84 -9.78 11.46
C THR A 9 5.29 -9.70 10.94
N PRO A 10 6.31 -10.00 11.78
CA PRO A 10 7.70 -10.02 11.34
C PRO A 10 7.95 -10.96 10.15
N GLU A 11 7.26 -12.10 10.10
CA GLU A 11 7.36 -13.07 9.02
C GLU A 11 6.80 -12.50 7.71
N LEU A 12 5.65 -11.82 7.78
CA LEU A 12 5.06 -11.17 6.62
C LEU A 12 5.97 -10.05 6.10
N ALA A 13 6.45 -9.17 6.99
CA ALA A 13 7.39 -8.11 6.63
C ALA A 13 8.64 -8.66 5.94
N ALA A 14 9.22 -9.75 6.48
CA ALA A 14 10.38 -10.40 5.88
C ALA A 14 10.10 -10.94 4.47
N ILE A 15 8.90 -11.47 4.20
CA ILE A 15 8.53 -11.88 2.83
C ILE A 15 8.35 -10.66 1.93
N LEU A 16 7.67 -9.62 2.39
CA LEU A 16 7.41 -8.43 1.55
C LEU A 16 8.70 -7.76 1.07
N HIS A 17 9.68 -7.59 1.96
CA HIS A 17 10.96 -6.98 1.58
C HIS A 17 11.81 -7.85 0.63
N LYS A 18 11.52 -9.16 0.49
CA LYS A 18 12.17 -10.00 -0.53
C LYS A 18 11.69 -9.72 -1.96
N TRP A 19 10.54 -9.05 -2.11
CA TRP A 19 9.91 -8.77 -3.40
C TRP A 19 9.99 -7.26 -3.70
N PRO A 20 11.15 -6.76 -4.18
CA PRO A 20 11.35 -5.34 -4.44
C PRO A 20 10.68 -4.87 -5.74
N GLY A 21 10.75 -3.55 -5.94
CA GLY A 21 10.42 -2.89 -7.20
C GLY A 21 9.15 -2.06 -7.11
N GLY A 22 9.16 -0.96 -7.86
CA GLY A 22 8.13 0.08 -7.76
C GLY A 22 8.20 0.87 -6.45
N GLN A 23 7.34 1.88 -6.33
CA GLN A 23 7.19 2.73 -5.14
C GLN A 23 5.72 3.09 -4.91
N VAL A 24 5.38 3.41 -3.67
CA VAL A 24 4.12 4.08 -3.30
C VAL A 24 4.45 5.46 -2.76
N GLU A 25 4.12 6.47 -3.55
CA GLU A 25 4.38 7.88 -3.25
C GLU A 25 3.15 8.51 -2.62
N LEU A 26 3.35 9.41 -1.66
CA LEU A 26 2.29 10.25 -1.09
C LEU A 26 2.76 11.70 -1.07
N GLU A 27 2.06 12.56 -1.80
CA GLU A 27 2.37 13.98 -1.93
C GLU A 27 1.09 14.83 -1.91
N SER A 28 1.20 16.13 -1.61
CA SER A 28 0.10 17.07 -1.73
C SER A 28 0.36 18.11 -2.79
N LYS A 29 -0.71 18.55 -3.46
CA LYS A 29 -0.67 19.69 -4.38
C LYS A 29 -1.93 20.53 -4.19
N GLY A 30 -1.80 21.62 -3.44
CA GLY A 30 -2.95 22.40 -2.97
C GLY A 30 -3.80 21.56 -2.02
N ASP A 31 -5.11 21.55 -2.22
CA ASP A 31 -6.07 20.87 -1.34
C ASP A 31 -6.26 19.38 -1.67
N VAL A 32 -5.38 18.79 -2.49
CA VAL A 32 -5.47 17.39 -2.94
C VAL A 32 -4.23 16.62 -2.49
N ALA A 33 -4.45 15.57 -1.70
CA ALA A 33 -3.45 14.54 -1.42
C ALA A 33 -3.47 13.49 -2.56
N ARG A 34 -2.29 13.02 -2.97
CA ARG A 34 -2.13 12.06 -4.06
C ARG A 34 -1.30 10.88 -3.58
N LEU A 35 -1.91 9.71 -3.58
CA LEU A 35 -1.23 8.43 -3.38
C LEU A 35 -1.01 7.77 -4.74
N ARG A 36 0.25 7.67 -5.16
CA ARG A 36 0.62 7.18 -6.49
C ARG A 36 1.31 5.82 -6.40
N LEU A 37 0.76 4.83 -7.11
CA LEU A 37 1.40 3.55 -7.36
C LEU A 37 2.35 3.68 -8.55
N ASN A 38 3.65 3.53 -8.34
CA ASN A 38 4.67 3.79 -9.36
C ASN A 38 5.51 2.56 -9.66
N ARG A 39 5.01 1.72 -10.57
CA ARG A 39 5.69 0.57 -11.20
C ARG A 39 5.15 0.33 -12.63
N PRO A 40 5.18 1.36 -13.50
CA PRO A 40 4.45 1.35 -14.77
C PRO A 40 4.90 0.23 -15.71
N GLU A 41 6.17 -0.17 -15.65
CA GLU A 41 6.75 -1.27 -16.43
C GLU A 41 6.13 -2.64 -16.13
N LYS A 42 5.43 -2.77 -15.00
CA LYS A 42 4.62 -3.95 -14.64
C LYS A 42 3.15 -3.60 -14.39
N SER A 43 2.61 -2.60 -15.10
CA SER A 43 1.21 -2.17 -14.96
C SER A 43 0.82 -1.85 -13.50
N ASN A 44 1.78 -1.30 -12.74
CA ASN A 44 1.62 -0.96 -11.32
C ASN A 44 1.22 -2.14 -10.43
N CYS A 45 1.56 -3.39 -10.79
CA CYS A 45 1.32 -4.53 -9.93
C CYS A 45 2.08 -4.40 -8.60
N LEU A 46 1.40 -4.68 -7.49
CA LEU A 46 1.94 -4.48 -6.15
C LEU A 46 3.00 -5.54 -5.84
N SER A 47 4.26 -5.11 -5.81
CA SER A 47 5.35 -5.88 -5.21
C SER A 47 5.18 -5.97 -3.69
N GLY A 48 5.99 -6.79 -3.03
CA GLY A 48 5.96 -6.87 -1.57
C GLY A 48 6.35 -5.55 -0.93
N GLU A 49 7.40 -4.92 -1.47
CA GLU A 49 7.84 -3.60 -1.02
C GLU A 49 6.75 -2.53 -1.20
N MET A 50 6.02 -2.54 -2.33
CA MET A 50 4.90 -1.61 -2.52
C MET A 50 3.75 -1.86 -1.54
N MET A 51 3.43 -3.12 -1.21
CA MET A 51 2.41 -3.42 -0.20
C MET A 51 2.83 -2.91 1.18
N PHE A 52 4.09 -3.08 1.55
CA PHE A 52 4.65 -2.52 2.79
C PHE A 52 4.54 -0.99 2.82
N GLN A 53 5.05 -0.33 1.77
CA GLN A 53 4.99 1.12 1.65
C GLN A 53 3.56 1.66 1.64
N LEU A 54 2.60 0.97 1.00
CA LEU A 54 1.20 1.36 1.05
C LEU A 54 0.70 1.40 2.50
N GLY A 55 1.01 0.36 3.29
CA GLY A 55 0.71 0.33 4.72
C GLY A 55 1.31 1.51 5.49
N GLU A 56 2.53 1.93 5.16
CA GLU A 56 3.13 3.13 5.76
C GLU A 56 2.43 4.42 5.31
N ARG A 57 2.17 4.58 4.00
CA ARG A 57 1.59 5.82 3.45
C ARG A 57 0.17 6.06 3.95
N VAL A 58 -0.63 5.02 4.16
CA VAL A 58 -1.99 5.22 4.69
C VAL A 58 -1.99 5.71 6.14
N GLN A 59 -0.97 5.37 6.94
CA GLN A 59 -0.81 5.92 8.29
C GLN A 59 -0.39 7.39 8.27
N ASP A 60 0.27 7.82 7.19
CA ASP A 60 0.69 9.20 7.02
C ASP A 60 -0.45 10.13 6.59
N LEU A 61 -1.65 9.63 6.26
CA LEU A 61 -2.76 10.45 5.76
C LEU A 61 -3.21 11.53 6.74
N ASP A 62 -3.06 11.34 8.06
CA ASP A 62 -3.38 12.36 9.05
C ASP A 62 -2.52 13.63 8.88
N LYS A 63 -1.31 13.48 8.35
CA LYS A 63 -0.39 14.59 8.02
C LYS A 63 -0.90 15.43 6.86
N PHE A 64 -1.88 14.92 6.10
CA PHE A 64 -2.48 15.56 4.94
C PHE A 64 -3.87 16.15 5.26
N SER A 65 -4.23 16.29 6.54
CA SER A 65 -5.52 16.82 7.01
C SER A 65 -5.88 18.24 6.54
N SER A 66 -4.95 18.98 5.94
CA SER A 66 -5.25 20.24 5.24
C SER A 66 -5.85 20.05 3.85
N CYS A 67 -5.72 18.85 3.26
CA CYS A 67 -6.34 18.49 2.00
C CYS A 67 -7.82 18.12 2.23
N GLY A 68 -8.65 18.29 1.21
CA GLY A 68 -10.06 17.90 1.25
C GLY A 68 -10.40 16.63 0.48
N VAL A 69 -9.44 16.10 -0.29
CA VAL A 69 -9.61 14.90 -1.12
C VAL A 69 -8.31 14.10 -1.19
N LEU A 70 -8.40 12.78 -1.04
CA LEU A 70 -7.36 11.83 -1.45
C LEU A 70 -7.64 11.28 -2.87
N VAL A 71 -6.69 11.47 -3.78
CA VAL A 71 -6.68 10.80 -5.10
C VAL A 71 -5.70 9.63 -5.06
N VAL A 72 -6.18 8.45 -5.39
CA VAL A 72 -5.34 7.26 -5.57
C VAL A 72 -5.18 7.00 -7.07
N GLU A 73 -3.94 6.99 -7.55
CA GLU A 73 -3.63 6.88 -8.98
C GLU A 73 -2.46 5.94 -9.27
N GLY A 74 -2.38 5.44 -10.50
CA GLY A 74 -1.21 4.71 -10.98
C GLY A 74 -0.37 5.58 -11.91
N ALA A 75 0.96 5.46 -11.83
CA ALA A 75 1.86 6.17 -12.72
C ALA A 75 1.73 5.66 -14.17
N GLY A 76 1.95 6.56 -15.13
CA GLY A 76 1.87 6.26 -16.56
C GLY A 76 0.43 6.29 -17.09
N GLY A 77 -0.30 5.19 -16.95
CA GLY A 77 -1.64 5.08 -17.56
C GLY A 77 -2.54 3.95 -17.07
N SER A 78 -1.99 2.96 -16.36
CA SER A 78 -2.78 1.91 -15.70
C SER A 78 -2.89 2.21 -14.21
N PHE A 79 -4.03 1.92 -13.57
CA PHE A 79 -4.14 2.05 -12.12
C PHE A 79 -3.25 1.03 -11.39
N CYS A 80 -3.63 -0.25 -11.44
CA CYS A 80 -2.90 -1.37 -10.86
C CYS A 80 -3.49 -2.67 -11.41
N SER A 81 -2.65 -3.64 -11.78
CA SER A 81 -3.09 -4.95 -12.29
C SER A 81 -3.24 -6.03 -11.21
N GLY A 82 -3.18 -5.67 -9.91
CA GLY A 82 -3.28 -6.60 -8.78
C GLY A 82 -1.93 -6.85 -8.08
N GLY A 83 -1.82 -7.98 -7.38
CA GLY A 83 -0.58 -8.40 -6.70
C GLY A 83 0.43 -9.04 -7.65
N ASP A 84 1.72 -8.88 -7.38
CA ASP A 84 2.79 -9.57 -8.10
C ASP A 84 2.65 -11.09 -7.90
N LEU A 85 2.46 -11.85 -8.99
CA LEU A 85 2.15 -13.28 -8.91
C LEU A 85 3.24 -14.09 -8.20
N GLY A 86 4.51 -13.68 -8.31
CA GLY A 86 5.59 -14.37 -7.59
C GLY A 86 5.48 -14.17 -6.07
N LEU A 87 5.14 -12.96 -5.62
CA LEU A 87 4.84 -12.71 -4.21
C LEU A 87 3.65 -13.54 -3.75
N ILE A 88 2.57 -13.58 -4.54
CA ILE A 88 1.36 -14.34 -4.18
C ILE A 88 1.67 -15.82 -4.01
N ASP A 89 2.46 -16.41 -4.91
CA ASP A 89 2.90 -17.82 -4.80
C ASP A 89 3.68 -18.07 -3.50
N GLU A 90 4.66 -17.21 -3.18
CA GLU A 90 5.44 -17.31 -1.94
C GLU A 90 4.56 -17.18 -0.68
N LEU A 91 3.60 -16.26 -0.67
CA LEU A 91 2.65 -16.10 0.46
C LEU A 91 1.77 -17.33 0.65
N CYS A 92 1.32 -17.96 -0.45
CA CYS A 92 0.57 -19.22 -0.42
C CYS A 92 1.41 -20.35 0.15
N ASN A 93 2.66 -20.51 -0.31
CA ASN A 93 3.57 -21.56 0.14
C ASN A 93 3.94 -21.43 1.62
N ASN A 94 3.99 -20.21 2.15
CA ASN A 94 4.26 -19.93 3.56
C ASN A 94 3.00 -19.80 4.43
N SER A 95 1.80 -20.06 3.88
CA SER A 95 0.51 -19.95 4.59
C SER A 95 0.26 -18.57 5.23
N LEU A 96 0.80 -17.50 4.64
CA LEU A 96 0.67 -16.13 5.15
C LEU A 96 -0.54 -15.37 4.60
N GLY A 97 -1.37 -16.01 3.78
CA GLY A 97 -2.58 -15.41 3.20
C GLY A 97 -3.47 -14.68 4.23
N PRO A 98 -3.81 -15.27 5.40
CA PRO A 98 -4.58 -14.58 6.43
C PRO A 98 -3.89 -13.35 7.04
N ALA A 99 -2.56 -13.39 7.20
CA ALA A 99 -1.79 -12.26 7.70
C ALA A 99 -1.80 -11.11 6.67
N MET A 100 -1.56 -11.45 5.40
CA MET A 100 -1.66 -10.51 4.28
C MET A 100 -3.05 -9.88 4.19
N PHE A 101 -4.11 -10.70 4.29
CA PHE A 101 -5.49 -10.22 4.26
C PHE A 101 -5.77 -9.20 5.35
N ARG A 102 -5.35 -9.47 6.60
CA ARG A 102 -5.54 -8.51 7.71
C ARG A 102 -4.80 -7.21 7.44
N PHE A 103 -3.52 -7.29 7.12
CA PHE A 103 -2.67 -6.14 6.84
C PHE A 103 -3.25 -5.22 5.74
N MET A 104 -3.63 -5.79 4.59
CA MET A 104 -4.18 -5.01 3.48
C MET A 104 -5.59 -4.51 3.78
N SER A 105 -6.42 -5.31 4.45
CA SER A 105 -7.77 -4.88 4.86
C SER A 105 -7.71 -3.72 5.84
N SER A 106 -6.75 -3.72 6.75
CA SER A 106 -6.51 -2.62 7.69
C SER A 106 -6.07 -1.36 6.97
N SER A 107 -5.16 -1.49 6.00
CA SER A 107 -4.73 -0.35 5.18
C SER A 107 -5.90 0.30 4.42
N LEU A 108 -6.78 -0.51 3.83
CA LEU A 108 -8.01 -0.03 3.19
C LEU A 108 -9.01 0.55 4.20
N ALA A 109 -9.09 -0.01 5.40
CA ALA A 109 -9.92 0.53 6.47
C ALA A 109 -9.43 1.91 6.93
N THR A 110 -8.10 2.10 7.04
CA THR A 110 -7.48 3.39 7.36
C THR A 110 -7.82 4.44 6.30
N ILE A 111 -7.71 4.11 5.01
CA ILE A 111 -8.15 5.01 3.92
C ILE A 111 -9.64 5.36 4.10
N ARG A 112 -10.49 4.35 4.32
CA ARG A 112 -11.95 4.57 4.46
C ARG A 112 -12.31 5.44 5.68
N SER A 113 -11.56 5.35 6.77
CA SER A 113 -11.77 6.17 7.97
C SER A 113 -11.06 7.51 7.94
N SER A 114 -10.29 7.79 6.88
CA SER A 114 -9.57 9.05 6.73
C SER A 114 -10.56 10.22 6.65
N PRO A 115 -10.20 11.40 7.17
CA PRO A 115 -11.01 12.61 6.96
C PRO A 115 -10.90 13.18 5.53
N LEU A 116 -10.04 12.60 4.68
CA LEU A 116 -9.81 12.97 3.28
C LEU A 116 -10.76 12.30 2.28
#